data_AF-A0A955PMQ7-F1
#
_entry.id   AF-A0A955PMQ7-F1
#
_cell.length_a   1.000
_cell.length_b   1.000
_cell.length_c   1.000
_cell.angle_alpha   90.00
_cell.angle_beta   90.00
_cell.angle_gamma   90.00
#
_symmetry.space_group_name_H-M   'P 1'
#
loop_
_entity.id
_entity.type
_entity.pdbx_description
1 polymer ?
#
loop_
_entity_poly.entity_id
_entity_poly.type
_entity_poly.pdbx_seq_one_letter_code
_entity_poly.pdbx_strand_id
1 'polypeptide(L)'
;RHTDLSICMVPADGSLDDAYRYAIDVAQLDFLGVTDHSRDIARGNHLSQLWWRERKEVTRHRLTDVFFPYFAYERSRQDTDHNVISLRDDMLRPYEPPLPTFWEICDKDTFTLPHQPFFNSGLWEYNDNDRRPLLEIYQGCRDSTAEVPANEGLGLDYRFGFVASSDHLSTNASFASVWTDKVDRESIFRSLQARRTYGSTDKIRLAVRAGDHWMGEEFAAKEMPPIHVTAKGTGEISLIQFVVDGKREKTLNPNRTEVDLKESIDLSPGRHYVYVRLEQNDGNLAWASPFFVEIGE
;
A
#
# COMPACT_ATOMS: atom_id res chain seq x y z
N ARG A 1 11.24 0.01 0.14
CA ARG A 1 12.41 -0.89 -0.04
C ARG A 1 13.66 -0.14 0.35
N HIS A 2 14.59 -0.79 1.04
CA HIS A 2 15.87 -0.19 1.43
C HIS A 2 17.00 -0.47 0.43
N THR A 3 18.08 0.29 0.58
CA THR A 3 19.36 0.14 -0.12
C THR A 3 20.52 0.18 0.88
N ASP A 4 21.74 0.15 0.35
CA ASP A 4 22.99 0.34 1.09
C ASP A 4 23.11 1.70 1.82
N LEU A 5 22.16 2.63 1.63
CA LEU A 5 22.06 3.87 2.42
C LEU A 5 21.40 3.68 3.79
N SER A 6 20.59 2.64 3.99
CA SER A 6 20.03 2.29 5.29
C SER A 6 20.99 1.42 6.10
N ILE A 7 21.40 1.87 7.29
CA ILE A 7 22.53 1.24 8.01
C ILE A 7 22.21 -0.11 8.66
N CYS A 8 20.92 -0.47 8.76
CA CYS A 8 20.42 -1.68 9.39
C CYS A 8 20.77 -2.97 8.64
N MET A 9 20.89 -2.94 7.30
CA MET A 9 21.21 -4.13 6.47
C MET A 9 22.14 -3.84 5.29
N VAL A 10 23.10 -2.90 5.45
CA VAL A 10 24.04 -2.45 4.39
C VAL A 10 24.65 -3.56 3.53
N PRO A 11 25.23 -4.65 4.07
CA PRO A 11 25.90 -5.64 3.22
C PRO A 11 24.92 -6.53 2.45
N ALA A 12 23.62 -6.44 2.73
CA ALA A 12 22.62 -7.38 2.27
C ALA A 12 21.63 -6.73 1.28
N ASP A 13 21.35 -5.43 1.43
CA ASP A 13 20.67 -4.67 0.39
C ASP A 13 21.64 -4.20 -0.70
N GLY A 14 21.11 -4.09 -1.92
CA GLY A 14 21.85 -3.57 -3.06
C GLY A 14 21.90 -2.04 -3.07
N SER A 15 22.59 -1.49 -4.06
CA SER A 15 22.63 -0.04 -4.28
C SER A 15 21.29 0.50 -4.79
N LEU A 16 21.14 1.84 -4.78
CA LEU A 16 20.03 2.52 -5.47
C LEU A 16 19.90 2.08 -6.94
N ASP A 17 21.01 1.99 -7.67
CA ASP A 17 21.01 1.58 -9.08
C ASP A 17 20.50 0.15 -9.22
N ASP A 18 20.97 -0.78 -8.38
CA ASP A 18 20.49 -2.17 -8.37
C ASP A 18 18.99 -2.25 -8.08
N ALA A 19 18.48 -1.47 -7.12
CA ALA A 19 17.06 -1.47 -6.77
C ALA A 19 16.19 -1.03 -7.97
N TYR A 20 16.58 0.05 -8.65
CA TYR A 20 15.85 0.53 -9.84
C TYR A 20 16.01 -0.40 -11.05
N ARG A 21 17.22 -0.88 -11.34
CA ARG A 21 17.46 -1.83 -12.44
C ARG A 21 16.71 -3.14 -12.24
N TYR A 22 16.66 -3.66 -11.01
CA TYR A 22 15.86 -4.84 -10.70
C TYR A 22 14.37 -4.57 -10.93
N ALA A 23 13.84 -3.44 -10.44
CA ALA A 23 12.44 -3.08 -10.61
C ALA A 23 12.03 -3.00 -12.09
N ILE A 24 12.87 -2.40 -12.92
CA ILE A 24 12.61 -2.22 -14.35
C ILE A 24 12.83 -3.52 -15.14
N ASP A 25 14.00 -4.14 -15.01
CA ASP A 25 14.44 -5.20 -15.92
C ASP A 25 13.90 -6.58 -15.53
N VAL A 26 13.80 -6.85 -14.22
CA VAL A 26 13.52 -8.19 -13.69
C VAL A 26 12.09 -8.28 -13.17
N ALA A 27 11.73 -7.40 -12.26
CA ALA A 27 10.39 -7.40 -11.67
C ALA A 27 9.33 -6.83 -12.62
N GLN A 28 9.74 -5.99 -13.59
CA GLN A 28 8.86 -5.31 -14.53
C GLN A 28 7.74 -4.55 -13.81
N LEU A 29 8.12 -3.77 -12.80
CA LEU A 29 7.22 -2.89 -12.06
C LEU A 29 6.98 -1.61 -12.84
N ASP A 30 5.80 -1.02 -12.70
CA ASP A 30 5.49 0.30 -13.26
C ASP A 30 6.04 1.46 -12.41
N PHE A 31 6.23 1.25 -11.10
CA PHE A 31 6.74 2.26 -10.17
C PHE A 31 7.52 1.65 -9.01
N LEU A 32 8.36 2.47 -8.37
CA LEU A 32 9.10 2.14 -7.15
C LEU A 32 9.29 3.39 -6.29
N GLY A 33 9.19 3.23 -4.98
CA GLY A 33 9.73 4.16 -3.99
C GLY A 33 10.82 3.46 -3.18
N VAL A 34 12.05 3.93 -3.27
CA VAL A 34 13.10 3.54 -2.32
C VAL A 34 12.84 4.31 -1.02
N THR A 35 12.89 3.64 0.12
CA THR A 35 12.44 4.17 1.41
C THR A 35 13.54 4.07 2.44
N ASP A 36 14.76 4.48 2.11
CA ASP A 36 15.86 4.49 3.08
C ASP A 36 15.53 5.35 4.30
N HIS A 37 16.09 5.00 5.46
CA HIS A 37 15.74 5.70 6.69
C HIS A 37 16.24 7.14 6.66
N SER A 38 15.37 8.11 6.98
CA SER A 38 15.78 9.52 7.05
C SER A 38 16.91 9.76 8.05
N ARG A 39 16.95 8.99 9.14
CA ARG A 39 18.03 9.05 10.16
C ARG A 39 19.41 8.76 9.56
N ASP A 40 19.45 7.88 8.55
CA ASP A 40 20.66 7.42 7.88
C ASP A 40 21.00 8.31 6.67
N ILE A 41 19.99 8.91 6.04
CA ILE A 41 20.15 9.93 5.00
C ILE A 41 20.41 11.30 5.65
N ALA A 42 21.60 11.43 6.26
CA ALA A 42 22.07 12.67 6.88
C ALA A 42 21.08 13.30 7.87
N ARG A 43 20.41 12.46 8.68
CA ARG A 43 19.40 12.86 9.68
C ARG A 43 18.28 13.73 9.10
N GLY A 44 17.83 13.39 7.90
CA GLY A 44 16.73 14.07 7.25
C GLY A 44 17.09 15.42 6.63
N ASN A 45 18.38 15.69 6.39
CA ASN A 45 18.81 16.92 5.73
C ASN A 45 18.60 16.82 4.20
N HIS A 46 17.54 17.47 3.69
CA HIS A 46 17.22 17.52 2.25
C HIS A 46 18.28 18.24 1.37
N LEU A 47 19.24 18.97 1.95
CA LEU A 47 20.37 19.56 1.22
C LEU A 47 21.60 18.65 1.19
N SER A 48 21.53 17.47 1.82
CA SER A 48 22.66 16.55 1.91
C SER A 48 23.02 15.92 0.56
N GLN A 49 24.29 15.51 0.44
CA GLN A 49 24.74 14.74 -0.70
C GLN A 49 24.01 13.40 -0.83
N LEU A 50 23.64 12.76 0.28
CA LEU A 50 22.94 11.47 0.27
C LEU A 50 21.55 11.61 -0.34
N TRP A 51 20.75 12.60 0.09
CA TRP A 51 19.46 12.88 -0.52
C TRP A 51 19.59 13.33 -1.98
N TRP A 52 20.63 14.10 -2.31
CA TRP A 52 20.90 14.45 -3.70
C TRP A 52 21.14 13.21 -4.58
N ARG A 53 21.85 12.18 -4.09
CA ARG A 53 22.03 10.92 -4.83
C ARG A 53 20.71 10.20 -5.05
N GLU A 54 19.88 10.09 -4.02
CA GLU A 54 18.59 9.43 -4.14
C GLU A 54 17.68 10.12 -5.17
N ARG A 55 17.55 11.45 -5.09
CA ARG A 55 16.80 12.24 -6.09
C ARG A 55 17.33 12.07 -7.50
N LYS A 56 18.66 12.03 -7.64
CA LYS A 56 19.31 11.81 -8.93
C LYS A 56 18.93 10.44 -9.49
N GLU A 57 18.88 9.40 -8.67
CA GLU A 57 18.51 8.06 -9.15
C GLU A 57 17.02 7.97 -9.53
N VAL A 58 16.12 8.62 -8.78
CA VAL A 58 14.71 8.79 -9.18
C VAL A 58 14.59 9.43 -10.57
N THR A 59 15.33 10.52 -10.81
CA THR A 59 15.25 11.24 -12.10
C THR A 59 15.96 10.50 -13.23
N ARG A 60 17.08 9.80 -12.95
CA ARG A 60 17.86 9.02 -13.91
C ARG A 60 17.11 7.79 -14.41
N HIS A 61 16.37 7.12 -13.54
CA HIS A 61 15.64 5.89 -13.88
C HIS A 61 14.22 6.14 -14.37
N ARG A 62 13.73 7.38 -14.34
CA ARG A 62 12.41 7.71 -14.88
C ARG A 62 12.37 7.44 -16.38
N LEU A 63 11.47 6.55 -16.80
CA LEU A 63 11.16 6.28 -18.19
C LEU A 63 9.76 6.83 -18.46
N THR A 64 9.65 7.91 -19.24
CA THR A 64 8.47 8.79 -19.35
C THR A 64 7.13 8.07 -19.43
N ASP A 65 7.07 6.90 -20.08
CA ASP A 65 5.83 6.16 -20.33
C ASP A 65 5.84 4.71 -19.80
N VAL A 66 6.90 4.32 -19.07
CA VAL A 66 7.13 2.91 -18.70
C VAL A 66 7.44 2.73 -17.21
N PHE A 67 8.14 3.69 -16.59
CA PHE A 67 8.56 3.55 -15.20
C PHE A 67 8.53 4.88 -14.46
N PHE A 68 7.78 4.90 -13.35
CA PHE A 68 7.41 6.10 -12.60
C PHE A 68 7.96 6.05 -11.17
N PRO A 69 9.26 6.33 -10.95
CA PRO A 69 9.82 6.35 -9.61
C PRO A 69 9.33 7.55 -8.80
N TYR A 70 9.18 7.34 -7.49
CA TYR A 70 8.77 8.36 -6.52
C TYR A 70 9.93 8.75 -5.61
N PHE A 71 9.92 10.01 -5.15
CA PHE A 71 10.78 10.40 -4.04
C PHE A 71 10.18 9.82 -2.78
N ALA A 72 10.96 9.05 -2.03
CA ALA A 72 10.44 8.34 -0.89
C ALA A 72 11.53 8.12 0.15
N TYR A 73 11.13 7.99 1.41
CA TYR A 73 12.04 7.67 2.50
C TYR A 73 11.24 7.14 3.68
N GLU A 74 11.89 6.47 4.61
CA GLU A 74 11.22 6.01 5.82
C GLU A 74 11.52 6.94 7.00
N ARG A 75 10.46 7.36 7.70
CA ARG A 75 10.52 8.00 9.01
C ARG A 75 10.29 6.93 10.06
N SER A 76 11.38 6.45 10.66
CA SER A 76 11.30 5.45 11.73
C SER A 76 11.37 6.13 13.09
N ARG A 77 10.29 6.07 13.86
CA ARG A 77 10.19 6.71 15.17
C ARG A 77 9.67 5.70 16.18
N GLN A 78 9.90 5.94 17.47
CA GLN A 78 9.56 5.00 18.54
C GLN A 78 8.07 4.58 18.56
N ASP A 79 7.17 5.49 18.16
CA ASP A 79 5.72 5.31 18.16
C ASP A 79 5.14 4.78 16.84
N THR A 80 5.86 4.87 15.72
CA THR A 80 5.49 4.23 14.45
C THR A 80 6.53 4.53 13.36
N ASP A 81 6.71 3.56 12.47
CA ASP A 81 7.50 3.69 11.26
C ASP A 81 6.57 4.02 10.08
N HIS A 82 6.93 5.03 9.30
CA HIS A 82 6.14 5.47 8.15
C HIS A 82 7.01 5.70 6.92
N ASN A 83 6.65 5.05 5.82
CA ASN A 83 7.12 5.44 4.50
C ASN A 83 6.47 6.76 4.12
N VAL A 84 7.26 7.70 3.62
CA VAL A 84 6.81 8.96 3.04
C VAL A 84 6.97 8.85 1.54
N ILE A 85 5.91 9.09 0.78
CA ILE A 85 5.93 9.05 -0.70
C ILE A 85 5.54 10.43 -1.21
N SER A 86 6.34 10.99 -2.12
CA SER A 86 6.13 12.35 -2.62
C SER A 86 6.37 12.51 -4.12
N LEU A 87 5.59 13.40 -4.73
CA LEU A 87 5.90 13.94 -6.06
C LEU A 87 7.02 14.98 -6.01
N ARG A 88 7.26 15.57 -4.83
CA ARG A 88 8.23 16.64 -4.56
C ARG A 88 9.61 16.07 -4.22
N ASP A 89 10.64 16.65 -4.80
CA ASP A 89 12.02 16.23 -4.53
C ASP A 89 12.60 16.88 -3.26
N ASP A 90 11.95 17.91 -2.71
CA ASP A 90 12.42 18.64 -1.54
C ASP A 90 11.95 18.06 -0.20
N MET A 91 11.33 16.87 -0.20
CA MET A 91 10.55 16.36 0.94
C MET A 91 11.28 15.48 1.96
N LEU A 92 12.62 15.41 1.98
CA LEU A 92 13.32 14.72 3.08
C LEU A 92 13.28 15.54 4.39
N ARG A 93 12.88 14.91 5.49
CA ARG A 93 12.81 15.56 6.82
C ARG A 93 13.28 14.66 7.94
N PRO A 94 13.72 15.24 9.08
CA PRO A 94 14.05 14.48 10.28
C PRO A 94 12.84 13.64 10.77
N TYR A 95 13.12 12.52 11.44
CA TYR A 95 12.10 11.58 11.93
C TYR A 95 11.56 11.96 13.32
N GLU A 96 12.23 12.86 14.03
CA GLU A 96 11.96 13.23 15.41
C GLU A 96 10.57 13.88 15.64
N PRO A 97 10.08 14.80 14.77
CA PRO A 97 8.76 15.39 14.97
C PRO A 97 7.64 14.32 14.98
N PRO A 98 6.64 14.43 15.88
CA PRO A 98 5.46 13.56 15.83
C PRO A 98 4.73 13.67 14.48
N LEU A 99 3.95 12.64 14.13
CA LEU A 99 3.22 12.61 12.85
C LEU A 99 2.34 13.85 12.60
N PRO A 100 1.51 14.34 13.56
CA PRO A 100 0.71 15.54 13.32
C PRO A 100 1.55 16.76 12.94
N THR A 101 2.69 16.98 13.61
CA THR A 101 3.62 18.08 13.28
C THR A 101 4.28 17.88 11.92
N PHE A 102 4.63 16.65 11.57
CA PHE A 102 5.15 16.35 10.23
C PHE A 102 4.09 16.56 9.14
N TRP A 103 2.84 16.24 9.42
CA TRP A 103 1.73 16.42 8.50
C TRP A 103 1.41 17.89 8.18
N GLU A 104 1.73 18.83 9.08
CA GLU A 104 1.57 20.27 8.83
C GLU A 104 2.36 20.76 7.59
N ILE A 105 3.47 20.11 7.25
CA ILE A 105 4.28 20.45 6.06
C ILE A 105 3.96 19.58 4.84
N CYS A 106 3.12 18.55 4.99
CA CYS A 106 2.64 17.73 3.88
C CYS A 106 1.50 18.46 3.16
N ASP A 107 1.69 18.70 1.87
CA ASP A 107 0.65 19.11 0.95
C ASP A 107 0.01 17.89 0.26
N LYS A 108 -0.81 18.13 -0.77
CA LYS A 108 -1.46 17.05 -1.53
C LYS A 108 -0.48 16.17 -2.30
N ASP A 109 0.78 16.58 -2.45
CA ASP A 109 1.81 15.87 -3.22
C ASP A 109 2.68 15.00 -2.34
N THR A 110 2.33 14.85 -1.05
CA THR A 110 3.01 13.96 -0.11
C THR A 110 2.02 13.24 0.77
N PHE A 111 2.16 11.93 0.89
CA PHE A 111 1.44 11.16 1.88
C PHE A 111 2.38 10.22 2.63
N THR A 112 1.89 9.68 3.73
CA THR A 112 2.56 8.73 4.59
C THR A 112 1.84 7.38 4.56
N LEU A 113 2.58 6.31 4.76
CA LEU A 113 2.12 4.93 4.80
C LEU A 113 2.77 4.29 6.03
N PRO A 114 2.00 3.85 7.03
CA PRO A 114 2.56 3.09 8.13
C PRO A 114 3.17 1.79 7.59
N HIS A 115 4.41 1.56 7.98
CA HIS A 115 5.25 0.44 7.60
C HIS A 115 5.53 -0.40 8.84
N GLN A 116 5.56 -1.73 8.74
CA GLN A 116 5.69 -2.64 9.89
C GLN A 116 4.68 -2.38 11.03
N PRO A 117 3.37 -2.37 10.78
CA PRO A 117 2.35 -2.10 11.80
C PRO A 117 2.24 -3.17 12.92
N PHE A 118 3.14 -4.16 12.98
CA PHE A 118 3.04 -5.34 13.86
C PHE A 118 3.46 -5.11 15.31
N PHE A 119 4.40 -4.20 15.55
CA PHE A 119 5.10 -4.07 16.83
C PHE A 119 4.88 -2.73 17.50
N ASN A 120 3.94 -1.92 17.00
CA ASN A 120 3.81 -0.54 17.44
C ASN A 120 2.49 -0.22 18.13
N SER A 121 2.55 -0.03 19.45
CA SER A 121 1.42 0.39 20.26
C SER A 121 0.91 1.79 19.92
N GLY A 122 1.70 2.62 19.23
CA GLY A 122 1.33 3.98 18.81
C GLY A 122 0.73 4.10 17.40
N LEU A 123 0.59 3.00 16.66
CA LEU A 123 0.17 3.02 15.24
C LEU A 123 -1.12 3.82 15.00
N TRP A 124 -2.11 3.62 15.87
CA TRP A 124 -3.44 4.24 15.77
C TRP A 124 -3.63 5.43 16.71
N GLU A 125 -2.56 5.97 17.31
CA GLU A 125 -2.63 7.16 18.16
C GLU A 125 -3.05 8.41 17.36
N TYR A 126 -2.62 8.48 16.10
CA TYR A 126 -2.93 9.58 15.19
C TYR A 126 -3.60 9.05 13.93
N ASN A 127 -4.47 9.87 13.33
CA ASN A 127 -5.04 9.60 12.02
C ASN A 127 -5.30 10.87 11.22
N ASP A 128 -4.98 10.80 9.94
CA ASP A 128 -5.32 11.78 8.92
C ASP A 128 -5.55 11.00 7.63
N ASN A 129 -6.80 10.85 7.20
CA ASN A 129 -7.17 10.01 6.05
C ASN A 129 -6.57 10.52 4.73
N ASP A 130 -6.28 11.82 4.62
CA ASP A 130 -5.71 12.42 3.41
C ASP A 130 -4.20 12.24 3.36
N ARG A 131 -3.54 12.34 4.53
CA ARG A 131 -2.08 12.21 4.65
C ARG A 131 -1.62 10.80 4.98
N ARG A 132 -2.52 9.90 5.35
CA ARG A 132 -2.27 8.48 5.57
C ARG A 132 -3.32 7.61 4.86
N PRO A 133 -3.40 7.69 3.52
CA PRO A 133 -4.45 7.03 2.76
C PRO A 133 -4.24 5.52 2.65
N LEU A 134 -3.08 4.97 2.99
CA LEU A 134 -2.75 3.57 2.76
C LEU A 134 -2.18 2.92 4.03
N LEU A 135 -2.20 1.58 4.07
CA LEU A 135 -1.55 0.73 5.05
C LEU A 135 -0.78 -0.40 4.35
N GLU A 136 0.41 -0.73 4.85
CA GLU A 136 1.13 -1.94 4.46
C GLU A 136 0.42 -3.17 5.05
N ILE A 137 -0.39 -3.86 4.22
CA ILE A 137 -1.14 -5.06 4.65
C ILE A 137 -0.25 -6.30 4.70
N TYR A 138 0.86 -6.32 3.97
CA TYR A 138 1.82 -7.41 3.95
C TYR A 138 3.23 -6.89 3.70
N GLN A 139 4.20 -7.49 4.39
CA GLN A 139 5.60 -7.19 4.22
C GLN A 139 6.41 -8.41 3.79
N GLY A 140 7.17 -8.24 2.69
CA GLY A 140 8.01 -9.30 2.12
C GLY A 140 9.23 -9.70 2.96
N CYS A 141 9.93 -8.78 3.65
CA CYS A 141 11.13 -9.12 4.43
C CYS A 141 10.84 -10.09 5.57
N ARG A 142 9.72 -9.91 6.26
CA ARG A 142 9.32 -10.72 7.43
C ARG A 142 8.30 -11.81 7.10
N ASP A 143 7.80 -11.82 5.86
CA ASP A 143 6.72 -12.69 5.42
C ASP A 143 5.52 -12.64 6.38
N SER A 144 5.02 -11.42 6.64
CA SER A 144 4.03 -11.18 7.68
C SER A 144 2.88 -10.27 7.23
N THR A 145 1.66 -10.65 7.60
CA THR A 145 0.40 -9.94 7.28
C THR A 145 -0.04 -9.04 8.42
N ALA A 146 -0.51 -7.84 8.08
CA ALA A 146 -0.98 -6.82 9.02
C ALA A 146 -2.52 -6.80 9.15
N GLU A 147 -3.20 -7.91 8.87
CA GLU A 147 -4.66 -7.99 8.92
C GLU A 147 -5.23 -7.61 10.30
N VAL A 148 -4.57 -8.01 11.39
CA VAL A 148 -4.99 -7.67 12.76
C VAL A 148 -4.95 -6.15 12.99
N PRO A 149 -3.79 -5.47 12.89
CA PRO A 149 -3.76 -4.02 13.06
C PRO A 149 -4.59 -3.28 12.01
N ALA A 150 -4.72 -3.80 10.77
CA ALA A 150 -5.61 -3.22 9.78
C ALA A 150 -7.06 -3.18 10.26
N ASN A 151 -7.59 -4.30 10.76
CA ASN A 151 -8.97 -4.35 11.25
C ASN A 151 -9.17 -3.51 12.53
N GLU A 152 -8.15 -3.35 13.36
CA GLU A 152 -8.17 -2.40 14.49
C GLU A 152 -8.36 -0.95 14.00
N GLY A 153 -7.54 -0.51 13.03
CA GLY A 153 -7.65 0.84 12.47
C GLY A 153 -8.97 1.08 11.73
N LEU A 154 -9.44 0.10 10.95
CA LEU A 154 -10.74 0.18 10.26
C LEU A 154 -11.90 0.24 11.27
N GLY A 155 -11.82 -0.50 12.38
CA GLY A 155 -12.79 -0.45 13.48
C GLY A 155 -12.84 0.89 14.22
N LEU A 156 -11.79 1.72 14.12
CA LEU A 156 -11.75 3.09 14.62
C LEU A 156 -12.30 4.13 13.62
N ASP A 157 -12.94 3.68 12.53
CA ASP A 157 -13.48 4.52 11.46
C ASP A 157 -12.39 5.26 10.65
N TYR A 158 -11.17 4.72 10.58
CA TYR A 158 -10.11 5.28 9.74
C TYR A 158 -10.24 4.81 8.29
N ARG A 159 -9.88 5.67 7.34
CA ARG A 159 -10.04 5.43 5.89
C ARG A 159 -8.69 5.21 5.25
N PHE A 160 -8.31 3.96 5.04
CA PHE A 160 -7.09 3.61 4.32
C PHE A 160 -7.27 2.38 3.41
N GLY A 161 -6.49 2.36 2.33
CA GLY A 161 -6.39 1.26 1.39
C GLY A 161 -5.21 0.34 1.73
N PHE A 162 -5.10 -0.77 0.99
CA PHE A 162 -4.06 -1.76 1.21
C PHE A 162 -3.01 -1.75 0.11
N VAL A 163 -1.75 -1.92 0.52
CA VAL A 163 -0.60 -2.21 -0.35
C VAL A 163 0.29 -3.25 0.31
N ALA A 164 1.01 -4.02 -0.50
CA ALA A 164 2.09 -4.89 -0.01
C ALA A 164 3.44 -4.28 -0.40
N SER A 165 4.44 -4.40 0.48
CA SER A 165 5.76 -3.80 0.26
C SER A 165 6.89 -4.73 0.69
N SER A 166 8.07 -4.53 0.11
CA SER A 166 9.17 -5.50 0.23
C SER A 166 9.98 -5.35 1.51
N ASP A 167 10.20 -4.11 1.97
CA ASP A 167 11.22 -3.80 2.97
C ASP A 167 12.63 -4.24 2.50
N HIS A 168 13.53 -4.62 3.42
CA HIS A 168 14.85 -5.22 3.21
C HIS A 168 14.79 -6.59 2.52
N LEU A 169 15.83 -6.96 1.75
CA LEU A 169 16.09 -8.29 1.16
C LEU A 169 15.05 -8.88 0.18
N SER A 170 13.76 -8.61 0.38
CA SER A 170 12.67 -9.08 -0.47
C SER A 170 12.61 -8.25 -1.74
N THR A 171 12.41 -8.90 -2.88
CA THR A 171 12.47 -8.23 -4.19
C THR A 171 11.32 -8.59 -5.13
N ASN A 172 10.65 -9.73 -4.92
CA ASN A 172 9.68 -10.29 -5.84
C ASN A 172 8.51 -11.04 -5.16
N ALA A 173 8.23 -10.76 -3.88
CA ALA A 173 7.21 -11.44 -3.09
C ALA A 173 6.12 -10.51 -2.53
N SER A 174 6.10 -9.24 -2.95
CA SER A 174 5.14 -8.24 -2.47
C SER A 174 4.96 -7.13 -3.48
N PHE A 175 3.71 -6.80 -3.78
CA PHE A 175 3.35 -5.86 -4.83
C PHE A 175 2.27 -4.88 -4.35
N ALA A 176 2.57 -3.60 -4.47
CA ALA A 176 1.59 -2.53 -4.39
C ALA A 176 0.97 -2.36 -5.78
N SER A 177 -0.30 -2.73 -5.93
CA SER A 177 -1.01 -2.66 -7.21
C SER A 177 -2.03 -1.53 -7.19
N VAL A 178 -2.19 -0.85 -8.32
CA VAL A 178 -3.00 0.37 -8.43
C VAL A 178 -3.84 0.32 -9.69
N TRP A 179 -5.14 0.63 -9.58
CA TRP A 179 -5.95 0.95 -10.75
C TRP A 179 -5.95 2.46 -10.97
N THR A 180 -5.64 2.87 -12.19
CA THR A 180 -5.60 4.28 -12.58
C THR A 180 -6.24 4.45 -13.94
N ASP A 181 -6.81 5.62 -14.19
CA ASP A 181 -7.43 5.98 -15.47
C ASP A 181 -6.38 6.29 -16.54
N LYS A 182 -5.20 6.77 -16.12
CA LYS A 182 -4.09 7.13 -16.98
C LYS A 182 -2.77 6.63 -16.40
N VAL A 183 -1.99 5.98 -17.25
CA VAL A 183 -0.68 5.44 -16.89
C VAL A 183 0.36 6.56 -16.96
N ASP A 184 0.37 7.40 -15.94
CA ASP A 184 1.42 8.39 -15.70
C ASP A 184 1.69 8.58 -14.20
N ARG A 185 2.83 9.21 -13.89
CA ARG A 185 3.31 9.38 -12.51
C ARG A 185 2.31 10.10 -11.60
N GLU A 186 1.61 11.12 -12.08
CA GLU A 186 0.69 11.85 -11.22
C GLU A 186 -0.61 11.07 -11.04
N SER A 187 -1.18 10.51 -12.11
CA SER A 187 -2.41 9.72 -12.05
C SER A 187 -2.27 8.47 -11.17
N ILE A 188 -1.13 7.78 -11.21
CA ILE A 188 -0.84 6.66 -10.29
C ILE A 188 -0.77 7.17 -8.84
N PHE A 189 -0.07 8.28 -8.58
CA PHE A 189 0.02 8.89 -7.25
C PHE A 189 -1.35 9.29 -6.69
N ARG A 190 -2.21 9.91 -7.50
CA ARG A 190 -3.58 10.25 -7.08
C ARG A 190 -4.43 9.02 -6.84
N SER A 191 -4.20 7.94 -7.59
CA SER A 191 -4.91 6.67 -7.42
C SER A 191 -4.49 5.93 -6.14
N LEU A 192 -3.21 6.05 -5.75
CA LEU A 192 -2.71 5.63 -4.44
C LEU A 192 -3.42 6.40 -3.32
N GLN A 193 -3.51 7.73 -3.42
CA GLN A 193 -4.23 8.57 -2.44
C GLN A 193 -5.73 8.25 -2.38
N ALA A 194 -6.34 7.93 -3.53
CA ALA A 194 -7.74 7.51 -3.62
C ALA A 194 -7.99 6.06 -3.18
N ARG A 195 -6.97 5.36 -2.66
CA ARG A 195 -7.07 3.98 -2.15
C ARG A 195 -7.48 2.95 -3.20
N ARG A 196 -7.37 3.28 -4.49
CA ARG A 196 -7.73 2.36 -5.59
C ARG A 196 -6.63 1.34 -5.82
N THR A 197 -6.34 0.60 -4.76
CA THR A 197 -5.13 -0.21 -4.59
C THR A 197 -5.48 -1.59 -4.05
N TYR A 198 -4.53 -2.49 -4.18
CA TYR A 198 -4.55 -3.76 -3.48
C TYR A 198 -3.10 -4.21 -3.21
N GLY A 199 -2.91 -4.93 -2.11
CA GLY A 199 -1.66 -5.63 -1.82
C GLY A 199 -1.72 -7.05 -2.34
N SER A 200 -0.60 -7.59 -2.83
CA SER A 200 -0.51 -9.00 -3.24
C SER A 200 0.90 -9.56 -3.05
N THR A 201 1.02 -10.86 -2.85
CA THR A 201 2.32 -11.55 -2.66
C THR A 201 2.88 -12.19 -3.93
N ASP A 202 2.11 -12.15 -5.02
CA ASP A 202 2.52 -12.51 -6.37
C ASP A 202 1.86 -11.54 -7.38
N LYS A 203 2.14 -11.67 -8.68
CA LYS A 203 1.56 -10.85 -9.77
C LYS A 203 0.09 -11.19 -10.05
N ILE A 204 -0.73 -11.16 -9.01
CA ILE A 204 -2.17 -11.39 -9.04
C ILE A 204 -2.84 -10.11 -9.55
N ARG A 205 -3.70 -10.24 -10.56
CA ARG A 205 -4.57 -9.14 -11.00
C ARG A 205 -5.87 -9.22 -10.21
N LEU A 206 -6.26 -8.13 -9.56
CA LEU A 206 -7.48 -8.06 -8.75
C LEU A 206 -8.21 -6.74 -8.99
N ALA A 207 -9.48 -6.83 -9.38
CA ALA A 207 -10.43 -5.73 -9.35
C ALA A 207 -11.67 -6.14 -8.54
N VAL A 208 -12.06 -5.29 -7.60
CA VAL A 208 -13.27 -5.47 -6.81
C VAL A 208 -14.13 -4.23 -6.93
N ARG A 209 -15.41 -4.43 -7.25
CA ARG A 209 -16.40 -3.37 -7.43
C ARG A 209 -17.67 -3.68 -6.66
N ALA A 210 -18.36 -2.64 -6.20
CA ALA A 210 -19.71 -2.74 -5.63
C ALA A 210 -20.63 -1.81 -6.42
N GLY A 211 -21.41 -2.36 -7.35
CA GLY A 211 -22.12 -1.54 -8.34
C GLY A 211 -21.14 -0.66 -9.13
N ASP A 212 -21.34 0.66 -9.09
CA ASP A 212 -20.49 1.65 -9.75
C ASP A 212 -19.30 2.11 -8.88
N HIS A 213 -19.09 1.51 -7.70
CA HIS A 213 -18.01 1.90 -6.78
C HIS A 213 -16.75 1.05 -6.97
N TRP A 214 -15.58 1.67 -6.87
CA TRP A 214 -14.29 0.98 -6.83
C TRP A 214 -13.89 0.64 -5.39
N MET A 215 -13.14 -0.45 -5.22
CA MET A 215 -12.45 -0.71 -3.95
C MET A 215 -11.64 0.52 -3.50
N GLY A 216 -11.69 0.83 -2.20
CA GLY A 216 -11.12 2.06 -1.62
C GLY A 216 -12.09 3.24 -1.51
N GLU A 217 -13.24 3.19 -2.18
CA GLU A 217 -14.25 4.26 -2.14
C GLU A 217 -15.12 4.24 -0.89
N GLU A 218 -15.64 5.43 -0.56
CA GLU A 218 -16.65 5.65 0.47
C GLU A 218 -17.97 6.05 -0.19
N PHE A 219 -19.08 5.44 0.23
CA PHE A 219 -20.41 5.72 -0.32
C PHE A 219 -21.54 5.42 0.67
N ALA A 220 -22.73 5.96 0.39
CA ALA A 220 -23.95 5.63 1.10
C ALA A 220 -24.88 4.84 0.20
N ALA A 221 -25.56 3.83 0.75
CA ALA A 221 -26.51 3.01 0.02
C ALA A 221 -27.68 2.57 0.91
N LYS A 222 -28.77 2.11 0.30
CA LYS A 222 -29.87 1.46 1.04
C LYS A 222 -29.54 0.03 1.43
N GLU A 223 -28.78 -0.63 0.58
CA GLU A 223 -28.27 -1.98 0.75
C GLU A 223 -26.90 -2.05 0.04
N MET A 224 -26.05 -2.96 0.46
CA MET A 224 -24.74 -3.15 -0.19
C MET A 224 -24.96 -3.63 -1.63
N PRO A 225 -24.46 -2.91 -2.65
CA PRO A 225 -24.52 -3.42 -4.02
C PRO A 225 -23.75 -4.75 -4.12
N PRO A 226 -24.17 -5.69 -5.00
CA PRO A 226 -23.44 -6.93 -5.20
C PRO A 226 -21.97 -6.67 -5.51
N ILE A 227 -21.09 -7.37 -4.79
CA ILE A 227 -19.65 -7.24 -4.91
C ILE A 227 -19.19 -8.10 -6.09
N HIS A 228 -18.70 -7.44 -7.13
CA HIS A 228 -18.11 -8.06 -8.31
C HIS A 228 -16.60 -8.23 -8.10
N VAL A 229 -16.14 -9.47 -8.08
CA VAL A 229 -14.73 -9.84 -7.99
C VAL A 229 -14.26 -10.32 -9.36
N THR A 230 -13.30 -9.61 -9.94
CA THR A 230 -12.56 -10.06 -11.12
C THR A 230 -11.10 -10.30 -10.72
N ALA A 231 -10.61 -11.52 -10.89
CA ALA A 231 -9.25 -11.86 -10.50
C ALA A 231 -8.58 -12.81 -11.50
N LYS A 232 -7.26 -12.67 -11.64
CA LYS A 232 -6.40 -13.58 -12.39
C LYS A 232 -5.14 -13.83 -11.59
N GLY A 233 -5.01 -15.05 -11.09
CA GLY A 233 -3.84 -15.52 -10.37
C GLY A 233 -2.72 -15.94 -11.32
N THR A 234 -1.52 -16.04 -10.76
CA THR A 234 -0.39 -16.80 -11.34
C THR A 234 -0.56 -18.29 -11.08
N GLY A 235 -1.29 -18.63 -10.02
CA GLY A 235 -1.75 -19.96 -9.64
C GLY A 235 -3.28 -20.04 -9.53
N GLU A 236 -3.78 -21.18 -9.08
CA GLU A 236 -5.22 -21.38 -8.88
C GLU A 236 -5.70 -20.63 -7.64
N ILE A 237 -6.74 -19.79 -7.78
CA ILE A 237 -7.40 -19.11 -6.65
C ILE A 237 -8.27 -20.14 -5.93
N SER A 238 -7.79 -20.61 -4.79
CA SER A 238 -8.41 -21.65 -3.96
C SER A 238 -9.42 -21.08 -2.97
N LEU A 239 -9.30 -19.79 -2.62
CA LEU A 239 -10.11 -19.13 -1.62
C LEU A 239 -10.43 -17.67 -2.00
N ILE A 240 -11.67 -17.27 -1.77
CA ILE A 240 -12.10 -15.86 -1.76
C ILE A 240 -12.87 -15.63 -0.47
N GLN A 241 -12.49 -14.60 0.28
CA GLN A 241 -13.12 -14.23 1.54
C GLN A 241 -13.63 -12.80 1.45
N PHE A 242 -14.90 -12.61 1.84
CA PHE A 242 -15.51 -11.31 2.05
C PHE A 242 -15.45 -11.01 3.54
N VAL A 243 -14.69 -9.99 3.90
CA VAL A 243 -14.51 -9.55 5.28
C VAL A 243 -15.39 -8.34 5.51
N VAL A 244 -16.26 -8.42 6.52
CA VAL A 244 -17.17 -7.36 6.97
C VAL A 244 -16.85 -7.06 8.43
N ASP A 245 -16.48 -5.82 8.73
CA ASP A 245 -16.13 -5.36 10.08
C ASP A 245 -15.18 -6.30 10.82
N GLY A 246 -14.16 -6.78 10.10
CA GLY A 246 -13.11 -7.67 10.60
C GLY A 246 -13.53 -9.14 10.74
N LYS A 247 -14.75 -9.49 10.35
CA LYS A 247 -15.26 -10.87 10.36
C LYS A 247 -15.33 -11.42 8.94
N ARG A 248 -14.89 -12.67 8.78
CA ARG A 248 -14.98 -13.41 7.51
C ARG A 248 -16.43 -13.87 7.29
N GLU A 249 -17.25 -12.95 6.78
CA GLU A 249 -18.69 -13.15 6.61
C GLU A 249 -19.00 -14.24 5.59
N LYS A 250 -18.24 -14.28 4.49
CA LYS A 250 -18.45 -15.26 3.42
C LYS A 250 -17.13 -15.76 2.86
N THR A 251 -17.11 -17.04 2.51
CA THR A 251 -15.95 -17.72 1.91
C THR A 251 -16.40 -18.55 0.72
N LEU A 252 -15.66 -18.45 -0.39
CA LEU A 252 -15.85 -19.25 -1.60
C LEU A 252 -14.57 -20.01 -1.93
N ASN A 253 -14.72 -21.14 -2.64
CA ASN A 253 -13.61 -21.93 -3.16
C ASN A 253 -13.72 -22.09 -4.68
N PRO A 254 -13.34 -21.07 -5.48
CA PRO A 254 -13.52 -21.12 -6.92
C PRO A 254 -12.72 -22.25 -7.57
N ASN A 255 -11.49 -22.49 -7.09
CA ASN A 255 -10.55 -23.46 -7.66
C ASN A 255 -10.37 -23.23 -9.17
N ARG A 256 -10.03 -21.97 -9.50
CA ARG A 256 -9.80 -21.47 -10.86
C ARG A 256 -8.66 -20.44 -10.86
N THR A 257 -7.88 -20.41 -11.93
CA THR A 257 -6.85 -19.36 -12.14
C THR A 257 -7.47 -18.01 -12.51
N GLU A 258 -8.65 -18.00 -13.13
CA GLU A 258 -9.41 -16.79 -13.44
C GLU A 258 -10.78 -16.85 -12.78
N VAL A 259 -11.19 -15.74 -12.17
CA VAL A 259 -12.46 -15.58 -11.46
C VAL A 259 -13.16 -14.34 -11.96
N ASP A 260 -14.44 -14.49 -12.29
CA ASP A 260 -15.38 -13.41 -12.56
C ASP A 260 -16.71 -13.82 -11.91
N LEU A 261 -17.00 -13.25 -10.73
CA LEU A 261 -18.19 -13.60 -9.95
C LEU A 261 -18.77 -12.40 -9.21
N LYS A 262 -20.05 -12.50 -8.86
CA LYS A 262 -20.77 -11.50 -8.06
C LYS A 262 -21.35 -12.15 -6.83
N GLU A 263 -21.17 -11.51 -5.68
CA GLU A 263 -21.74 -11.96 -4.42
C GLU A 263 -22.49 -10.83 -3.71
N SER A 264 -23.68 -11.15 -3.22
CA SER A 264 -24.40 -10.30 -2.29
C SER A 264 -23.89 -10.52 -0.87
N ILE A 265 -23.74 -9.42 -0.14
CA ILE A 265 -23.41 -9.37 1.29
C ILE A 265 -24.48 -8.50 1.95
N ASP A 266 -25.17 -9.07 2.93
CA ASP A 266 -26.19 -8.33 3.68
C ASP A 266 -25.52 -7.54 4.80
N LEU A 267 -25.83 -6.25 4.88
CA LEU A 267 -25.33 -5.36 5.92
C LEU A 267 -26.51 -4.79 6.70
N SER A 268 -26.37 -4.68 8.02
CA SER A 268 -27.31 -3.96 8.85
C SER A 268 -27.25 -2.45 8.57
N PRO A 269 -28.25 -1.66 9.01
CA PRO A 269 -28.12 -0.22 9.04
C PRO A 269 -26.90 0.24 9.85
N GLY A 270 -26.19 1.25 9.35
CA GLY A 270 -24.99 1.83 9.95
C GLY A 270 -23.75 1.79 9.07
N ARG A 271 -22.60 2.10 9.69
CA ARG A 271 -21.28 2.12 9.04
C ARG A 271 -20.64 0.75 9.04
N HIS A 272 -20.17 0.36 7.87
CA HIS A 272 -19.47 -0.89 7.66
C HIS A 272 -18.23 -0.66 6.80
N TYR A 273 -17.23 -1.50 6.99
CA TYR A 273 -16.17 -1.68 6.00
C TYR A 273 -16.20 -3.10 5.45
N VAL A 274 -16.01 -3.20 4.13
CA VAL A 274 -16.03 -4.49 3.42
C VAL A 274 -14.82 -4.60 2.52
N TYR A 275 -14.04 -5.67 2.64
CA TYR A 275 -12.95 -5.96 1.73
C TYR A 275 -12.89 -7.42 1.31
N VAL A 276 -12.19 -7.68 0.21
CA VAL A 276 -12.01 -9.03 -0.34
C VAL A 276 -10.56 -9.46 -0.16
N ARG A 277 -10.37 -10.66 0.38
CA ARG A 277 -9.09 -11.36 0.45
C ARG A 277 -9.13 -12.59 -0.46
N LEU A 278 -8.04 -12.83 -1.18
CA LEU A 278 -7.85 -13.99 -2.04
C LEU A 278 -6.67 -14.82 -1.53
N GLU A 279 -6.73 -16.12 -1.78
CA GLU A 279 -5.62 -17.05 -1.57
C GLU A 279 -5.51 -17.98 -2.77
N GLN A 280 -4.29 -18.17 -3.25
CA GLN A 280 -3.94 -19.18 -4.23
C GLN A 280 -3.62 -20.52 -3.55
N ASN A 281 -3.67 -21.61 -4.29
CA ASN A 281 -3.33 -22.95 -3.79
C ASN A 281 -1.88 -23.12 -3.31
N ASP A 282 -0.99 -22.22 -3.68
CA ASP A 282 0.41 -22.15 -3.25
C ASP A 282 0.64 -21.23 -2.04
N GLY A 283 -0.43 -20.66 -1.48
CA GLY A 283 -0.39 -19.78 -0.31
C GLY A 283 -0.20 -18.29 -0.66
N ASN A 284 -0.05 -17.91 -1.93
CA ASN A 284 0.02 -16.50 -2.31
C ASN A 284 -1.30 -15.78 -2.08
N LEU A 285 -1.24 -14.53 -1.64
CA LEU A 285 -2.38 -13.76 -1.14
C LEU A 285 -2.58 -12.46 -1.91
N ALA A 286 -3.83 -11.97 -1.89
CA ALA A 286 -4.15 -10.61 -2.28
C ALA A 286 -5.25 -10.00 -1.40
N TRP A 287 -5.18 -8.70 -1.14
CA TRP A 287 -6.16 -7.94 -0.35
C TRP A 287 -6.57 -6.68 -1.11
N ALA A 288 -7.83 -6.62 -1.53
CA ALA A 288 -8.42 -5.41 -2.09
C ALA A 288 -8.61 -4.35 -0.99
N SER A 289 -8.40 -3.07 -1.32
CA SER A 289 -8.75 -1.98 -0.41
C SER A 289 -10.23 -2.05 0.03
N PRO A 290 -10.56 -1.65 1.26
CA PRO A 290 -11.95 -1.70 1.74
C PRO A 290 -12.86 -0.72 1.00
N PHE A 291 -14.11 -1.13 0.81
CA PHE A 291 -15.23 -0.20 0.68
C PHE A 291 -15.59 0.31 2.07
N PHE A 292 -15.96 1.59 2.16
CA PHE A 292 -16.51 2.20 3.37
C PHE A 292 -17.95 2.58 3.06
N VAL A 293 -18.91 1.90 3.69
CA VAL A 293 -20.33 2.00 3.31
C VAL A 293 -21.17 2.41 4.51
N GLU A 294 -22.00 3.44 4.32
CA GLU A 294 -23.08 3.81 5.23
C GLU A 294 -24.39 3.24 4.69
N ILE A 295 -25.00 2.31 5.42
CA ILE A 295 -26.29 1.71 5.10
C ILE A 295 -27.39 2.48 5.83
N GLY A 296 -28.33 3.06 5.07
CA GLY A 296 -29.47 3.79 5.62
C GLY A 296 -30.43 2.89 6.41
N GLU A 297 -31.23 3.52 7.28
CA GLU A 297 -32.38 2.87 7.96
C GLU A 297 -33.48 2.40 6.99
#